data_AF-A0A1Q4W9E7-F1
#
_entry.id   AF-A0A1Q4W9E7-F1
#
_cell.length_a   1.000
_cell.length_b   1.000
_cell.length_c   1.000
_cell.angle_alpha   90.00
_cell.angle_beta   90.00
_cell.angle_gamma   90.00
#
_symmetry.space_group_name_H-M   'P 1'
#
loop_
_entity.id
_entity.type
_entity.pdbx_description
1 polymer ?
#
loop_
_entity_poly.entity_id
_entity_poly.type
_entity_poly.pdbx_seq_one_letter_code
_entity_poly.pdbx_strand_id
1 'polypeptide(L)'
;MRPYEHVRKPPTRPVRPVRPAVQERGWLSSDHSAEPVLALLDGLGWAIVDTPGANLHCTSPDGRVYVGWLPEDPGSWHRGIVWRAQVRPTDAAAWTQEFGVHTPSEAVAGFLAALVANPTR
;
A
#
# COMPACT_ATOMS: atom_id res chain seq x y z
N MET A 1 27.55 47.27 5.09
CA MET A 1 27.98 45.86 5.27
C MET A 1 26.84 45.15 6.00
N ARG A 2 26.01 44.34 5.32
CA ARG A 2 24.88 43.61 5.96
C ARG A 2 25.38 42.23 6.42
N PRO A 3 25.04 41.76 7.64
CA PRO A 3 25.51 40.46 8.11
C PRO A 3 24.74 39.30 7.44
N TYR A 4 25.45 38.20 7.22
CA TYR A 4 24.97 36.94 6.66
C TYR A 4 23.85 36.33 7.53
N GLU A 5 22.67 36.08 6.96
CA GLU A 5 21.63 35.26 7.60
C GLU A 5 22.02 33.78 7.54
N HIS A 6 22.16 33.16 8.72
CA HIS A 6 22.29 31.71 8.84
C HIS A 6 20.95 31.05 8.52
N VAL A 7 20.87 30.40 7.36
CA VAL A 7 19.73 29.53 7.01
C VAL A 7 19.72 28.33 7.97
N ARG A 8 18.80 28.32 8.93
CA ARG A 8 18.59 27.18 9.82
C ARG A 8 17.96 26.04 9.02
N LYS A 9 18.65 24.89 8.93
CA LYS A 9 18.02 23.64 8.45
C LYS A 9 16.84 23.28 9.37
N PRO A 10 15.67 22.91 8.83
CA PRO A 10 14.56 22.44 9.64
C PRO A 10 14.96 21.13 10.36
N PRO A 11 14.53 20.92 11.61
CA PRO A 11 14.87 19.72 12.34
C PRO A 11 14.20 18.52 11.67
N THR A 12 14.99 17.53 11.27
CA THR A 12 14.49 16.20 10.90
C THR A 12 13.92 15.55 12.14
N ARG A 13 12.59 15.35 12.14
CA ARG A 13 11.88 14.70 13.25
C ARG A 13 12.29 13.22 13.25
N PRO A 14 12.94 12.69 14.31
CA PRO A 14 13.28 11.28 14.35
C PRO A 14 11.99 10.45 14.38
N VAL A 15 11.88 9.49 13.47
CA VAL A 15 10.79 8.50 13.48
C VAL A 15 10.93 7.73 14.79
N ARG A 16 9.96 7.87 15.69
CA ARG A 16 9.96 7.07 16.92
C ARG A 16 9.85 5.60 16.54
N PRO A 17 10.76 4.72 17.00
CA PRO A 17 10.57 3.30 16.82
C PRO A 17 9.30 2.90 17.58
N VAL A 18 8.28 2.46 16.84
CA VAL A 18 7.09 1.84 17.41
C VAL A 18 7.57 0.56 18.08
N ARG A 19 7.57 0.55 19.42
CA ARG A 19 7.79 -0.68 20.19
C ARG A 19 6.45 -1.40 20.26
N PRO A 20 6.28 -2.55 19.60
CA PRO A 20 5.05 -3.30 19.75
C PRO A 20 4.90 -3.69 21.22
N ALA A 21 3.70 -3.56 21.77
CA ALA A 21 3.36 -4.26 23.00
C ALA A 21 3.63 -5.76 22.78
N VAL A 22 4.02 -6.50 23.82
CA VAL A 22 4.07 -7.97 23.80
C VAL A 22 2.62 -8.49 23.79
N GLN A 23 1.91 -8.20 22.72
CA GLN A 23 0.66 -8.82 22.37
C GLN A 23 1.01 -9.96 21.42
N GLU A 24 0.25 -11.05 21.48
CA GLU A 24 0.40 -12.14 20.52
C GLU A 24 0.32 -11.55 19.10
N ARG A 25 1.33 -11.84 18.27
CA ARG A 25 1.42 -11.34 16.90
C ARG A 25 0.48 -12.11 15.95
N GLY A 26 -0.55 -12.76 16.49
CA GLY A 26 -1.54 -13.53 15.73
C GLY A 26 -2.30 -12.66 14.72
N TRP A 27 -2.49 -11.38 15.00
CA TRP A 27 -3.07 -10.41 14.05
C TRP A 27 -2.18 -10.16 12.81
N LEU A 28 -0.89 -10.53 12.86
CA LEU A 28 0.00 -10.51 11.68
C LEU A 28 0.00 -11.85 10.93
N SER A 29 -0.80 -12.84 11.34
CA SER A 29 -0.99 -14.04 10.54
C SER A 29 -2.03 -13.78 9.47
N SER A 30 -1.81 -14.28 8.26
CA SER A 30 -2.76 -14.10 7.15
C SER A 30 -4.09 -14.75 7.51
N ASP A 31 -5.13 -13.93 7.61
CA ASP A 31 -6.53 -14.36 7.76
C ASP A 31 -7.20 -14.53 6.39
N HIS A 32 -6.44 -14.36 5.30
CA HIS A 32 -6.91 -14.33 3.92
C HIS A 32 -8.03 -13.29 3.67
N SER A 33 -8.09 -12.23 4.47
CA SER A 33 -9.06 -11.15 4.34
C SER A 33 -8.49 -9.98 3.53
N ALA A 34 -9.31 -9.37 2.68
CA ALA A 34 -8.95 -8.12 2.00
C ALA A 34 -9.22 -6.87 2.88
N GLU A 35 -9.94 -7.02 3.98
CA GLU A 35 -10.55 -5.93 4.74
C GLU A 35 -9.56 -4.81 5.14
N PRO A 36 -8.36 -5.08 5.70
CA PRO A 36 -7.46 -4.00 6.10
C PRO A 36 -7.05 -3.08 4.94
N VAL A 37 -6.88 -3.64 3.74
CA VAL A 37 -6.56 -2.89 2.54
C VAL A 37 -7.78 -2.14 2.02
N LEU A 38 -8.96 -2.78 2.00
CA LEU A 38 -10.19 -2.13 1.53
C LEU A 38 -10.59 -0.95 2.39
N ALA A 39 -10.53 -1.09 3.72
CA ALA A 39 -10.82 0.00 4.65
C ALA A 39 -9.88 1.20 4.44
N LEU A 40 -8.59 0.95 4.17
CA LEU A 40 -7.63 1.99 3.83
C LEU A 40 -7.98 2.68 2.51
N LEU A 41 -8.23 1.91 1.44
CA LEU A 41 -8.43 2.47 0.10
C LEU A 41 -9.78 3.19 -0.03
N ASP A 42 -10.84 2.67 0.59
CA ASP A 42 -12.14 3.34 0.69
C ASP A 42 -12.02 4.67 1.45
N GLY A 43 -11.30 4.69 2.58
CA GLY A 43 -11.01 5.92 3.33
C GLY A 43 -10.19 6.95 2.55
N LEU A 44 -9.46 6.53 1.52
CA LEU A 44 -8.73 7.39 0.58
C LEU A 44 -9.57 7.79 -0.65
N GLY A 45 -10.83 7.34 -0.74
CA GLY A 45 -11.75 7.63 -1.83
C GLY A 45 -11.43 6.91 -3.14
N TRP A 46 -10.77 5.74 -3.07
CA TRP A 46 -10.46 4.95 -4.26
C TRP A 46 -11.72 4.24 -4.76
N ALA A 47 -11.83 4.07 -6.07
CA ALA A 47 -12.89 3.26 -6.65
C ALA A 47 -12.59 1.79 -6.36
N ILE A 48 -13.53 1.06 -5.75
CA ILE A 48 -13.43 -0.38 -5.47
C ILE A 48 -14.52 -1.10 -6.25
N VAL A 49 -14.13 -2.09 -7.06
CA VAL A 49 -15.03 -2.89 -7.88
C VAL A 49 -14.77 -4.36 -7.61
N ASP A 50 -15.82 -5.09 -7.26
CA ASP A 50 -15.78 -6.54 -7.14
C ASP A 50 -16.15 -7.22 -8.47
N THR A 51 -15.74 -8.47 -8.59
CA THR A 51 -16.11 -9.33 -9.73
C THR A 51 -16.84 -10.56 -9.23
N PRO A 52 -17.58 -11.28 -10.10
CA PRO A 52 -18.27 -12.52 -9.74
C PRO A 52 -17.40 -13.67 -9.20
N GLY A 53 -16.09 -13.49 -9.03
CA GLY A 53 -15.16 -14.45 -8.41
C GLY A 53 -14.44 -13.89 -7.18
N ALA A 54 -15.05 -12.98 -6.41
CA ALA A 54 -14.44 -12.41 -5.20
C ALA A 54 -13.08 -11.68 -5.40
N ASN A 55 -12.65 -11.47 -6.65
CA ASN A 55 -11.54 -10.57 -6.94
C ASN A 55 -12.01 -9.13 -6.80
N LEU A 56 -11.16 -8.29 -6.23
CA LEU A 56 -11.42 -6.87 -6.04
C LEU A 56 -10.38 -6.05 -6.80
N HIS A 57 -10.85 -5.01 -7.46
CA HIS A 57 -10.06 -4.08 -8.24
C HIS A 57 -10.23 -2.68 -7.68
N CYS A 58 -9.16 -2.12 -7.14
CA CYS A 58 -9.14 -0.80 -6.56
C CYS A 58 -8.32 0.13 -7.46
N THR A 59 -8.83 1.33 -7.74
CA THR A 59 -8.15 2.31 -8.58
C THR A 59 -8.12 3.68 -7.90
N SER A 60 -6.96 4.34 -7.92
CA SER A 60 -6.80 5.68 -7.36
C SER A 60 -7.67 6.70 -8.10
N PRO A 61 -8.07 7.82 -7.45
CA PRO A 61 -8.89 8.85 -8.09
C PRO A 61 -8.31 9.44 -9.39
N ASP A 62 -6.99 9.47 -9.50
CA ASP A 62 -6.28 9.96 -10.70
C ASP A 62 -6.04 8.86 -11.76
N GLY A 63 -6.49 7.62 -11.51
CA GLY A 63 -6.35 6.48 -12.42
C GLY A 63 -4.93 5.93 -12.56
N ARG A 64 -3.96 6.41 -11.77
CA ARG A 64 -2.54 6.07 -11.93
C ARG A 64 -2.09 4.88 -11.10
N VAL A 65 -2.83 4.51 -10.07
CA VAL A 65 -2.51 3.37 -9.21
C VAL A 65 -3.65 2.37 -9.23
N TYR A 66 -3.30 1.12 -9.43
CA TYR A 66 -4.19 -0.03 -9.39
C TYR A 66 -3.74 -0.96 -8.26
N VAL A 67 -4.68 -1.41 -7.44
CA VAL A 67 -4.47 -2.46 -6.44
C VAL A 67 -5.50 -3.56 -6.66
N GLY A 68 -5.05 -4.79 -6.84
CA GLY A 68 -5.90 -5.97 -6.99
C GLY A 68 -5.75 -6.94 -5.82
N TRP A 69 -6.89 -7.37 -5.26
CA TRP A 69 -7.02 -8.62 -4.51
C TRP A 69 -7.52 -9.68 -5.47
N LEU A 70 -6.70 -10.69 -5.73
CA LEU A 70 -6.84 -11.62 -6.85
C LEU A 70 -6.82 -13.10 -6.40
N PRO A 71 -7.61 -13.52 -5.38
CA PRO A 71 -7.60 -14.90 -4.91
C PRO A 71 -8.06 -15.91 -5.97
N GLU A 72 -8.96 -15.50 -6.87
CA GLU A 72 -9.56 -16.37 -7.89
C GLU A 72 -9.06 -16.07 -9.30
N ASP A 73 -8.06 -15.19 -9.47
CA ASP A 73 -7.42 -14.98 -10.78
C ASP A 73 -6.51 -16.18 -11.10
N PRO A 74 -6.79 -16.99 -12.15
CA PRO A 74 -6.03 -18.21 -12.40
C PRO A 74 -4.52 -17.93 -12.62
N GLY A 75 -4.19 -16.84 -13.32
CA GLY A 75 -2.80 -16.47 -13.60
C GLY A 75 -2.01 -16.04 -12.36
N SER A 76 -2.65 -15.43 -11.38
CA SER A 76 -2.06 -15.03 -10.11
C SER A 76 -2.01 -16.21 -9.14
N TRP A 77 -3.08 -17.01 -9.09
CA TRP A 77 -3.17 -18.21 -8.26
C TRP A 77 -2.06 -19.23 -8.57
N HIS A 78 -1.81 -19.52 -9.85
CA HIS A 78 -0.73 -20.44 -10.26
C HIS A 78 0.66 -19.98 -9.83
N ARG A 79 0.84 -18.69 -9.52
CA ARG A 79 2.10 -18.10 -9.06
C ARG A 79 2.10 -17.86 -7.54
N GLY A 80 1.04 -18.25 -6.84
CA GLY A 80 0.87 -18.04 -5.39
C GLY A 80 0.67 -16.58 -5.00
N ILE A 81 0.15 -15.75 -5.92
CA ILE A 81 0.00 -14.30 -5.78
C ILE A 81 -1.46 -13.97 -5.54
N VAL A 82 -1.73 -13.16 -4.51
CA VAL A 82 -3.10 -12.72 -4.17
C VAL A 82 -3.23 -11.21 -4.14
N TRP A 83 -2.13 -10.47 -4.01
CA TRP A 83 -2.12 -9.02 -4.11
C TRP A 83 -1.25 -8.56 -5.25
N ARG A 84 -1.71 -7.54 -5.97
CA ARG A 84 -0.92 -6.80 -6.96
C ARG A 84 -1.13 -5.31 -6.78
N ALA A 85 -0.05 -4.57 -6.57
CA ALA A 85 -0.01 -3.11 -6.68
C ALA A 85 0.71 -2.73 -7.98
N GLN A 86 0.11 -1.87 -8.79
CA GLN A 86 0.69 -1.36 -10.03
C GLN A 86 0.58 0.15 -10.08
N VAL A 87 1.67 0.82 -10.45
CA VAL A 87 1.71 2.27 -10.63
C VAL A 87 2.09 2.59 -12.06
N ARG A 88 1.31 3.46 -12.69
CA ARG A 88 1.45 3.93 -14.06
C ARG A 88 1.59 5.46 -14.06
N PRO A 89 2.82 5.98 -13.86
CA PRO A 89 3.08 7.42 -13.88
C PRO A 89 3.07 7.94 -15.33
N THR A 90 2.86 9.25 -15.51
CA THR A 90 2.81 9.89 -16.84
C THR A 90 4.21 10.02 -17.47
N ASP A 91 5.22 10.35 -16.66
CA ASP A 91 6.57 10.71 -17.15
C ASP A 91 7.68 9.78 -16.63
N ALA A 92 7.32 8.56 -16.23
CA ALA A 92 8.28 7.59 -15.70
C ALA A 92 7.89 6.14 -16.06
N ALA A 93 8.80 5.20 -15.81
CA ALA A 93 8.51 3.79 -16.02
C ALA A 93 7.46 3.30 -15.02
N ALA A 94 6.49 2.53 -15.52
CA ALA A 94 5.54 1.81 -14.68
C ALA A 94 6.25 0.74 -13.85
N TRP A 95 5.71 0.44 -12.67
CA TRP A 95 6.21 -0.65 -11.83
C TRP A 95 5.06 -1.48 -11.26
N THR A 96 5.37 -2.71 -10.84
CA THR A 96 4.42 -3.63 -10.21
C THR A 96 5.08 -4.33 -9.03
N GLN A 97 4.36 -4.42 -7.91
CA GLN A 97 4.70 -5.21 -6.74
C GLN A 97 3.62 -6.25 -6.52
N GLU A 98 4.00 -7.51 -6.36
CA GLU A 98 3.09 -8.62 -6.09
C GLU A 98 3.35 -9.16 -4.66
N PHE A 99 2.30 -9.60 -3.97
CA PHE A 99 2.41 -10.27 -2.67
C PHE A 99 1.66 -11.60 -2.68
N GLY A 100 2.27 -12.58 -2.01
CA GLY A 100 1.80 -13.95 -2.02
C GLY A 100 0.74 -14.27 -0.96
N VAL A 101 0.16 -15.47 -1.05
CA VAL A 101 -0.92 -16.01 -0.17
C VAL A 101 -0.62 -15.93 1.33
N HIS A 102 0.65 -15.88 1.73
CA HIS A 102 1.09 -15.83 3.12
C HIS A 102 1.43 -14.41 3.59
N THR A 103 1.25 -13.40 2.74
CA THR A 103 1.45 -12.01 3.12
C THR A 103 0.22 -11.50 3.87
N PRO A 104 0.36 -11.03 5.12
CA PRO A 104 -0.77 -10.47 5.86
C PRO A 104 -1.26 -9.19 5.20
N SER A 105 -2.57 -8.97 5.19
CA SER A 105 -3.17 -7.82 4.52
C SER A 105 -2.79 -6.49 5.17
N GLU A 106 -2.46 -6.49 6.47
CA GLU A 106 -1.91 -5.33 7.18
C GLU A 106 -0.54 -4.92 6.64
N ALA A 107 0.29 -5.88 6.20
CA ALA A 107 1.58 -5.57 5.60
C ALA A 107 1.40 -4.89 4.24
N VAL A 108 0.42 -5.35 3.45
CA VAL A 108 0.06 -4.72 2.17
C VAL A 108 -0.54 -3.33 2.39
N ALA A 109 -1.46 -3.19 3.36
CA ALA A 109 -2.04 -1.90 3.73
C ALA A 109 -0.96 -0.92 4.21
N GLY A 110 -0.02 -1.35 5.04
CA GLY A 110 1.11 -0.54 5.50
C GLY A 110 2.02 -0.09 4.35
N PHE A 111 2.32 -0.98 3.40
CA PHE A 111 3.05 -0.65 2.19
C PHE A 111 2.34 0.43 1.36
N LEU A 112 1.02 0.25 1.11
CA LEU A 112 0.22 1.20 0.35
C LEU A 112 0.10 2.55 1.07
N ALA A 113 -0.14 2.55 2.38
CA ALA A 113 -0.19 3.77 3.19
C ALA A 113 1.12 4.56 3.10
N ALA A 114 2.27 3.88 3.16
CA ALA A 114 3.58 4.52 3.02
C ALA A 114 3.80 5.10 1.61
N LEU A 115 3.36 4.39 0.56
CA LEU A 115 3.45 4.89 -0.82
C LEU A 115 2.59 6.14 -1.05
N VAL A 116 1.36 6.15 -0.52
CA VAL A 116 0.42 7.27 -0.71
C VAL A 116 0.81 8.48 0.14
N ALA A 117 1.28 8.26 1.37
CA ALA A 117 1.61 9.35 2.30
C ALA A 117 2.87 10.14 1.91
N ASN A 118 3.70 9.64 0.98
CA ASN A 118 4.98 10.24 0.64
C ASN A 118 5.07 10.58 -0.86
N PRO A 119 4.31 11.59 -1.34
CA PRO A 119 4.24 11.97 -2.75
C PRO A 119 5.53 12.62 -3.27
N THR A 120 6.48 12.94 -2.40
CA THR A 120 7.76 13.54 -2.76
C THR A 120 8.83 12.48 -2.90
N ARG A 121 9.23 12.24 -4.14
CA ARG A 121 10.57 11.75 -4.45
C ARG A 121 11.35 12.87 -5.12
#